data_AF-A0A7V2Y336-F1
#
_entry.id   AF-A0A7V2Y336-F1
#
_cell.length_a   1.000
_cell.length_b   1.000
_cell.length_c   1.000
_cell.angle_alpha   90.00
_cell.angle_beta   90.00
_cell.angle_gamma   90.00
#
_symmetry.space_group_name_H-M   'P 1'
#
loop_
_entity.id
_entity.type
_entity.pdbx_description
1 polymer ?
#
loop_
_entity_poly.entity_id
_entity_poly.type
_entity_poly.pdbx_seq_one_letter_code
_entity_poly.pdbx_strand_id
1 'polypeptide(L)'
;MMMRDQITVVPLFRGLRPEQCQALADIAIGKTYAKGQNIFAEGAEAAGFYVLVSGRVKVYKLSPEGKEQILHVIEPHDAFGEAAVFAGHRFPAHADAMEASKTLFFPRHAFLALVERNPSLALNMLAELSRRLHRFANLIESLSLKEVPGRLAAHLLYLSDRQGDRDELLLDLSKVQLASLLGTIPETLSRVLAKMVREGLIEVQEGRHIRLLDRESLEELATGERRLGAGI
;
A
#
# COMPACT_ATOMS: atom_id res chain seq x y z
N MET A 1 -11.71 4.81 22.93
CA MET A 1 -11.23 5.70 21.85
C MET A 1 -12.45 6.15 21.06
N MET A 2 -12.60 7.45 20.82
CA MET A 2 -13.80 7.98 20.15
C MET A 2 -13.71 7.68 18.64
N MET A 3 -14.86 7.56 17.97
CA MET A 3 -14.94 7.24 16.54
C MET A 3 -14.19 8.26 15.66
N ARG A 4 -14.15 9.52 16.11
CA ARG A 4 -13.38 10.59 15.49
C ARG A 4 -11.86 10.32 15.48
N ASP A 5 -11.32 9.76 16.56
CA ASP A 5 -9.87 9.50 16.65
C ASP A 5 -9.45 8.46 15.59
N GLN A 6 -10.31 7.46 15.37
CA GLN A 6 -10.12 6.43 14.33
C GLN A 6 -10.15 7.02 12.92
N ILE A 7 -10.92 8.07 12.68
CA ILE A 7 -11.02 8.75 11.37
C ILE A 7 -9.78 9.59 11.09
N THR A 8 -9.23 10.26 12.10
CA THR A 8 -8.08 11.17 11.92
C THR A 8 -6.80 10.47 11.48
N VAL A 9 -6.66 9.17 11.76
CA VAL A 9 -5.49 8.37 11.40
C VAL A 9 -5.60 7.71 10.02
N VAL A 10 -6.77 7.78 9.38
CA VAL A 10 -7.00 7.19 8.05
C VAL A 10 -6.31 8.06 7.00
N PRO A 11 -5.40 7.50 6.17
CA PRO A 11 -4.72 8.27 5.12
C PRO A 11 -5.68 8.97 4.16
N LEU A 12 -6.82 8.34 3.85
CA LEU A 12 -7.88 8.89 2.99
C LEU A 12 -8.47 10.21 3.52
N PHE A 13 -8.43 10.43 4.84
CA PHE A 13 -9.02 11.58 5.52
C PHE A 13 -7.96 12.54 6.09
N ARG A 14 -6.69 12.37 5.69
CA ARG A 14 -5.59 13.21 6.17
C ARG A 14 -5.79 14.66 5.73
N GLY A 15 -5.49 15.60 6.63
CA GLY A 15 -5.57 17.04 6.36
C GLY A 15 -6.97 17.64 6.49
N LEU A 16 -7.95 16.86 6.94
CA LEU A 16 -9.28 17.38 7.28
C LEU A 16 -9.27 18.15 8.59
N ARG A 17 -10.10 19.21 8.63
CA ARG A 17 -10.30 20.01 9.84
C ARG A 17 -11.06 19.18 10.89
N PRO A 18 -10.89 19.49 12.19
CA PRO A 18 -11.64 18.89 13.29
C PRO A 18 -13.15 18.70 13.03
N GLU A 19 -13.80 19.74 12.50
CA GLU A 19 -15.23 19.76 12.18
C GLU A 19 -15.60 18.77 11.08
N GLN A 20 -14.71 18.59 10.10
CA GLN A 20 -14.92 17.67 8.97
C GLN A 20 -14.72 16.22 9.41
N CYS A 21 -13.74 15.96 10.28
CA CYS A 21 -13.57 14.65 10.92
C CYS A 21 -14.78 14.30 11.80
N GLN A 22 -15.35 15.29 12.49
CA GLN A 22 -16.58 15.09 13.26
C GLN A 22 -17.76 14.76 12.34
N ALA A 23 -17.95 15.50 11.25
CA ALA A 23 -19.03 15.23 10.30
C ALA A 23 -18.90 13.84 9.63
N LEU A 24 -17.67 13.35 9.40
CA LEU A 24 -17.42 11.97 9.00
C LEU A 24 -17.80 10.98 10.11
N ALA A 25 -17.45 11.28 11.36
CA ALA A 25 -17.81 10.44 12.50
C ALA A 25 -19.32 10.33 12.68
N ASP A 26 -20.06 11.41 12.43
CA ASP A 26 -21.52 11.45 12.60
C ASP A 26 -22.26 10.56 11.59
N ILE A 27 -21.65 10.28 10.42
CA ILE A 27 -22.21 9.38 9.40
C ILE A 27 -21.63 7.97 9.44
N ALA A 28 -20.57 7.75 10.23
CA ALA A 28 -19.89 6.46 10.30
C ALA A 28 -20.69 5.46 11.14
N ILE A 29 -20.81 4.24 10.65
CA ILE A 29 -21.52 3.15 11.31
C ILE A 29 -20.51 2.08 11.71
N GLY A 30 -20.30 1.88 13.01
CA GLY A 30 -19.44 0.81 13.52
C GLY A 30 -20.01 -0.56 13.19
N LYS A 31 -19.17 -1.45 12.62
CA LYS A 31 -19.51 -2.84 12.35
C LYS A 31 -18.45 -3.78 12.90
N THR A 32 -18.88 -4.97 13.29
CA THR A 32 -18.01 -6.02 13.82
C THR A 32 -18.22 -7.30 13.03
N TYR A 33 -17.12 -7.98 12.74
CA TYR A 33 -17.11 -9.21 11.94
C TYR A 33 -16.32 -10.29 12.67
N ALA A 34 -16.86 -11.50 12.71
CA ALA A 34 -16.13 -12.68 13.16
C ALA A 34 -15.13 -13.14 12.08
N LYS A 35 -14.13 -13.92 12.49
CA LYS A 35 -13.22 -14.57 11.54
C LYS A 35 -14.00 -15.40 10.51
N GLY A 36 -13.70 -15.20 9.23
CA GLY A 36 -14.34 -15.87 8.10
C GLY A 36 -15.68 -15.25 7.68
N GLN A 37 -16.16 -14.21 8.36
CA GLN A 37 -17.42 -13.57 8.01
C GLN A 37 -17.27 -12.69 6.76
N ASN A 38 -18.21 -12.83 5.83
CA ASN A 38 -18.28 -11.97 4.65
C ASN A 38 -18.70 -10.54 5.02
N ILE A 39 -17.98 -9.57 4.44
CA ILE A 39 -18.25 -8.13 4.58
C ILE A 39 -19.08 -7.65 3.39
N PHE A 40 -18.68 -8.04 2.18
CA PHE A 40 -19.46 -7.86 0.95
C PHE A 40 -19.05 -8.89 -0.11
N ALA A 41 -19.94 -9.11 -1.07
CA ALA A 41 -19.71 -10.00 -2.21
C ALA A 41 -19.44 -9.20 -3.49
N GLU A 42 -18.69 -9.80 -4.41
CA GLU A 42 -18.57 -9.27 -5.77
C GLU A 42 -19.95 -9.12 -6.42
N GLY A 43 -20.13 -8.03 -7.16
CA GLY A 43 -21.37 -7.72 -7.85
C GLY A 43 -22.48 -7.21 -6.92
N ALA A 44 -22.35 -7.30 -5.60
CA ALA A 44 -23.30 -6.69 -4.67
C ALA A 44 -23.30 -5.17 -4.80
N GLU A 45 -24.46 -4.54 -4.58
CA GLU A 45 -24.57 -3.09 -4.62
C GLU A 45 -23.70 -2.43 -3.55
N ALA A 46 -22.90 -1.46 -3.98
CA ALA A 46 -22.01 -0.71 -3.11
C ALA A 46 -22.78 0.42 -2.41
N ALA A 47 -23.50 0.05 -1.36
CA ALA A 47 -24.22 1.00 -0.50
C ALA A 47 -23.29 1.97 0.26
N GLY A 48 -21.98 1.76 0.19
CA GLY A 48 -20.97 2.56 0.88
C GLY A 48 -19.59 1.91 0.79
N PHE A 49 -18.66 2.44 1.58
CA PHE A 49 -17.31 1.89 1.72
C PHE A 49 -16.97 1.69 3.19
N TYR A 50 -15.81 1.08 3.44
CA TYR A 50 -15.38 0.70 4.77
C TYR A 50 -13.99 1.24 5.08
N VAL A 51 -13.73 1.44 6.37
CA VAL A 51 -12.39 1.62 6.94
C VAL A 51 -12.19 0.55 7.99
N LEU A 52 -11.04 -0.14 7.95
CA LEU A 52 -10.69 -1.12 8.96
C LEU A 52 -10.16 -0.41 10.22
N VAL A 53 -10.72 -0.71 11.38
CA VAL A 53 -10.28 -0.16 12.68
C VAL A 53 -9.32 -1.13 13.37
N SER A 54 -9.62 -2.42 13.32
CA SER A 54 -8.78 -3.47 13.90
C SER A 54 -9.07 -4.80 13.21
N GLY A 55 -8.09 -5.70 13.22
CA GLY A 55 -8.16 -7.00 12.55
C GLY A 55 -7.56 -6.95 11.15
N ARG A 56 -7.93 -7.91 10.30
CA ARG A 56 -7.50 -8.02 8.90
C ARG A 56 -8.64 -8.46 8.00
N VAL A 57 -8.63 -7.97 6.76
CA VAL A 57 -9.64 -8.29 5.73
C VAL A 57 -8.94 -8.70 4.46
N LYS A 58 -9.36 -9.81 3.83
CA LYS A 58 -8.92 -10.16 2.48
C LYS A 58 -9.92 -9.60 1.47
N VAL A 59 -9.42 -8.96 0.43
CA VAL A 59 -10.18 -8.63 -0.78
C VAL A 59 -9.74 -9.60 -1.87
N TYR A 60 -10.68 -10.32 -2.48
CA TYR A 60 -10.36 -11.43 -3.37
C TYR A 60 -11.36 -11.61 -4.51
N LYS A 61 -10.92 -12.33 -5.54
CA LYS A 61 -11.71 -12.79 -6.69
C LYS A 61 -11.89 -14.30 -6.62
N LEU A 62 -12.96 -14.78 -7.21
CA LEU A 62 -13.15 -16.20 -7.48
C LEU A 62 -12.92 -16.47 -8.97
N SER A 63 -12.18 -17.52 -9.29
CA SER A 63 -12.16 -18.06 -10.65
C SER A 63 -13.51 -18.75 -10.96
N PRO A 64 -13.82 -19.03 -12.24
CA PRO A 64 -15.02 -19.80 -12.61
C PRO A 64 -15.11 -21.16 -11.91
N GLU A 65 -13.97 -21.74 -11.56
CA GLU A 65 -13.84 -23.01 -10.83
C GLU A 65 -13.92 -22.85 -9.30
N GLY A 66 -14.17 -21.62 -8.81
CA GLY A 66 -14.30 -21.31 -7.39
C GLY A 66 -12.97 -21.12 -6.65
N LYS A 67 -11.83 -21.03 -7.36
CA LYS A 67 -10.54 -20.81 -6.72
C LYS A 67 -10.40 -19.35 -6.29
N GLU A 68 -10.06 -19.13 -5.02
CA GLU A 68 -9.81 -17.78 -4.49
C GLU A 68 -8.46 -17.23 -4.96
N GLN A 69 -8.46 -16.01 -5.48
CA GLN A 69 -7.28 -15.20 -5.70
C GLN A 69 -7.36 -13.92 -4.86
N ILE A 70 -6.52 -13.82 -3.84
CA ILE A 70 -6.42 -12.62 -3.00
C ILE A 70 -5.77 -11.50 -3.83
N LEU A 71 -6.46 -10.37 -3.92
CA LEU A 71 -5.98 -9.17 -4.58
C LEU A 71 -5.22 -8.26 -3.61
N HIS A 72 -5.76 -8.12 -2.40
CA HIS A 72 -5.20 -7.25 -1.38
C HIS A 72 -5.60 -7.71 0.03
N VAL A 73 -4.74 -7.47 1.00
CA VAL A 73 -5.05 -7.63 2.43
C VAL A 73 -5.10 -6.23 3.03
N ILE A 74 -6.23 -5.91 3.64
CA ILE A 74 -6.47 -4.61 4.28
C ILE A 74 -5.95 -4.67 5.71
N GLU A 75 -5.15 -3.68 6.06
CA GLU A 75 -4.60 -3.47 7.39
C GLU A 75 -5.37 -2.35 8.14
N PRO A 76 -5.26 -2.26 9.47
CA PRO A 76 -5.92 -1.20 10.22
C PRO A 76 -5.61 0.21 9.69
N HIS A 77 -6.63 1.05 9.71
CA HIS A 77 -6.69 2.43 9.20
C HIS A 77 -6.72 2.56 7.68
N ASP A 78 -6.76 1.47 6.93
CA ASP A 78 -6.98 1.51 5.48
C ASP A 78 -8.47 1.47 5.11
N ALA A 79 -8.79 2.24 4.08
CA ALA A 79 -10.09 2.22 3.42
C ALA A 79 -10.16 1.12 2.36
N PHE A 80 -11.33 0.51 2.21
CA PHE A 80 -11.61 -0.50 1.20
C PHE A 80 -13.06 -0.43 0.71
N GLY A 81 -13.27 -0.84 -0.54
CA GLY A 81 -14.58 -0.74 -1.22
C GLY A 81 -14.91 0.67 -1.73
N GLU A 82 -14.01 1.63 -1.57
CA GLU A 82 -14.16 3.04 -1.96
C GLU A 82 -14.31 3.22 -3.47
N ALA A 83 -13.67 2.38 -4.28
CA ALA A 83 -13.76 2.45 -5.74
C ALA A 83 -15.22 2.27 -6.23
N ALA A 84 -15.99 1.42 -5.55
CA ALA A 84 -17.36 1.14 -5.94
C ALA A 84 -18.32 2.31 -5.62
N VAL A 85 -17.96 3.16 -4.66
CA VAL A 85 -18.75 4.34 -4.26
C VAL A 85 -18.74 5.43 -5.32
N PHE A 86 -17.60 5.62 -6.01
CA PHE A 86 -17.42 6.67 -7.01
C PHE A 86 -17.60 6.21 -8.46
N ALA A 87 -17.20 4.99 -8.79
CA ALA A 87 -17.11 4.56 -10.18
C ALA A 87 -18.04 3.40 -10.56
N GLY A 88 -18.47 2.57 -9.60
CA GLY A 88 -18.92 1.21 -9.91
C GLY A 88 -20.36 0.84 -9.55
N HIS A 89 -21.02 1.52 -8.62
CA HIS A 89 -22.30 1.12 -7.99
C HIS A 89 -22.35 -0.31 -7.40
N ARG A 90 -21.40 -1.19 -7.73
CA ARG A 90 -21.27 -2.58 -7.31
C ARG A 90 -19.82 -2.87 -6.96
N PHE A 91 -19.61 -3.77 -6.00
CA PHE A 91 -18.27 -4.15 -5.60
C PHE A 91 -17.60 -5.00 -6.69
N PRO A 92 -16.36 -4.67 -7.10
CA PRO A 92 -15.66 -5.40 -8.13
C PRO A 92 -15.04 -6.71 -7.63
N ALA A 93 -15.11 -7.00 -6.32
CA ALA A 93 -14.48 -8.16 -5.68
C ALA A 93 -15.22 -8.52 -4.38
N HIS A 94 -14.89 -9.67 -3.79
CA HIS A 94 -15.38 -10.07 -2.47
C HIS A 94 -14.48 -9.52 -1.36
N ALA A 95 -15.02 -9.39 -0.15
CA ALA A 95 -14.24 -9.10 1.04
C ALA A 95 -14.71 -9.91 2.26
N ASP A 96 -13.76 -10.55 2.94
CA ASP A 96 -14.01 -11.33 4.16
C ASP A 96 -13.04 -10.95 5.28
N ALA A 97 -13.51 -11.01 6.52
CA ALA A 97 -12.67 -10.85 7.70
C ALA A 97 -11.76 -12.08 7.90
N MET A 98 -10.45 -11.87 7.96
CA MET A 98 -9.45 -12.95 8.19
C MET A 98 -9.29 -13.30 9.67
N GLU A 99 -9.67 -12.38 10.54
CA GLU A 99 -9.72 -12.50 12.00
C GLU A 99 -10.89 -11.68 12.56
N ALA A 100 -11.06 -11.61 13.88
CA ALA A 100 -12.09 -10.76 14.46
C ALA A 100 -11.79 -9.28 14.13
N SER A 101 -12.67 -8.66 13.35
CA SER A 101 -12.41 -7.36 12.74
C SER A 101 -13.48 -6.34 13.11
N LYS A 102 -13.06 -5.08 13.27
CA LYS A 102 -13.95 -3.93 13.48
C LYS A 102 -13.78 -2.97 12.33
N THR A 103 -14.86 -2.48 11.77
CA THR A 103 -14.83 -1.52 10.67
C THR A 103 -15.73 -0.33 10.95
N LEU A 104 -15.46 0.77 10.28
CA LEU A 104 -16.39 1.89 10.09
C LEU A 104 -16.96 1.78 8.69
N PHE A 105 -18.29 1.71 8.58
CA PHE A 105 -19.00 1.76 7.33
C PHE A 105 -19.51 3.18 7.07
N PHE A 106 -19.26 3.68 5.87
CA PHE A 106 -19.68 5.00 5.42
C PHE A 106 -20.73 4.85 4.31
N PRO A 107 -22.01 5.15 4.59
CA PRO A 107 -23.06 5.08 3.59
C PRO A 107 -22.81 6.05 2.43
N ARG A 108 -22.94 5.57 1.20
CA ARG A 108 -22.65 6.32 -0.03
C ARG A 108 -23.39 7.66 -0.07
N HIS A 109 -24.70 7.66 0.16
CA HIS A 109 -25.51 8.88 0.09
C HIS A 109 -25.10 9.93 1.13
N ALA A 110 -24.87 9.49 2.38
CA ALA A 110 -24.43 10.39 3.45
C ALA A 110 -23.02 10.95 3.16
N PHE A 111 -22.13 10.10 2.64
CA PHE A 111 -20.79 10.50 2.28
C PHE A 111 -20.77 11.50 1.11
N LEU A 112 -21.52 11.24 0.04
CA LEU A 112 -21.61 12.15 -1.10
C LEU A 112 -22.22 13.50 -0.71
N ALA A 113 -23.25 13.52 0.12
CA ALA A 113 -23.81 14.76 0.66
C ALA A 113 -22.77 15.55 1.50
N LEU A 114 -21.88 14.85 2.21
CA LEU A 114 -20.79 15.49 2.95
C LEU A 114 -19.74 16.08 2.01
N VAL A 115 -19.40 15.38 0.93
CA VAL A 115 -18.50 15.86 -0.13
C VAL A 115 -19.05 17.13 -0.79
N GLU A 116 -20.34 17.15 -1.14
CA GLU A 116 -20.99 18.32 -1.75
C GLU A 116 -20.90 19.57 -0.85
N ARG A 117 -21.04 19.39 0.47
CA ARG A 117 -20.93 20.47 1.45
C ARG A 117 -19.49 20.84 1.79
N ASN A 118 -18.53 19.96 1.50
CA ASN A 118 -17.13 20.11 1.84
C ASN A 118 -16.24 19.70 0.65
N PRO A 119 -16.09 20.55 -0.39
CA PRO A 119 -15.29 20.22 -1.57
C PRO A 119 -13.82 19.88 -1.27
N SER A 120 -13.27 20.36 -0.14
CA SER A 120 -11.95 19.98 0.35
C SER A 120 -11.82 18.49 0.68
N LEU A 121 -12.92 17.82 1.05
CA LEU A 121 -12.97 16.37 1.24
C LEU A 121 -12.66 15.63 -0.07
N ALA A 122 -13.33 16.03 -1.17
CA ALA A 122 -13.07 15.46 -2.49
C ALA A 122 -11.62 15.70 -2.92
N LEU A 123 -11.11 16.92 -2.78
CA LEU A 123 -9.73 17.24 -3.17
C LEU A 123 -8.69 16.39 -2.40
N ASN A 124 -8.89 16.16 -1.11
CA ASN A 124 -8.01 15.29 -0.32
C ASN A 124 -8.05 13.83 -0.81
N MET A 125 -9.23 13.32 -1.13
CA MET A 125 -9.38 11.98 -1.69
C MET A 125 -8.74 11.86 -3.07
N LEU A 126 -8.96 12.84 -3.95
CA LEU A 126 -8.32 12.92 -5.27
C LEU A 126 -6.79 12.95 -5.13
N ALA A 127 -6.26 13.72 -4.18
CA ALA A 127 -4.83 13.74 -3.91
C ALA A 127 -4.32 12.37 -3.46
N GLU A 128 -5.02 11.66 -2.57
CA GLU A 128 -4.58 10.33 -2.13
C GLU A 128 -4.69 9.27 -3.22
N LEU A 129 -5.78 9.26 -4.00
CA LEU A 129 -5.92 8.38 -5.15
C LEU A 129 -4.85 8.67 -6.22
N SER A 130 -4.52 9.95 -6.46
CA SER A 130 -3.42 10.33 -7.35
C SER A 130 -2.07 9.82 -6.83
N ARG A 131 -1.78 9.96 -5.53
CA ARG A 131 -0.55 9.38 -4.93
C ARG A 131 -0.52 7.86 -5.09
N ARG A 132 -1.63 7.16 -4.86
CA ARG A 132 -1.75 5.70 -5.08
C ARG A 132 -1.48 5.34 -6.54
N LEU A 133 -2.07 6.07 -7.48
CA LEU A 133 -1.88 5.87 -8.91
C LEU A 133 -0.42 6.07 -9.31
N HIS A 134 0.23 7.13 -8.84
CA HIS A 134 1.67 7.36 -9.09
C HIS A 134 2.52 6.25 -8.49
N ARG A 135 2.22 5.76 -7.28
CA ARG A 135 2.92 4.61 -6.70
C ARG A 135 2.79 3.36 -7.59
N PHE A 136 1.60 3.10 -8.12
CA PHE A 136 1.39 1.97 -9.04
C PHE A 136 2.08 2.17 -10.38
N ALA A 137 2.03 3.37 -10.96
CA ALA A 137 2.74 3.69 -12.20
C ALA A 137 4.25 3.52 -12.03
N ASN A 138 4.83 4.07 -10.95
CA ASN A 138 6.25 3.91 -10.63
C ASN A 138 6.63 2.45 -10.40
N LEU A 139 5.74 1.65 -9.80
CA LEU A 139 5.96 0.22 -9.63
C LEU A 139 5.96 -0.50 -11.00
N ILE A 140 5.01 -0.20 -11.88
CA ILE A 140 4.94 -0.78 -13.23
C ILE A 140 6.17 -0.37 -14.06
N GLU A 141 6.54 0.91 -14.02
CA GLU A 141 7.72 1.45 -14.70
C GLU A 141 9.01 0.80 -14.18
N SER A 142 9.16 0.72 -12.85
CA SER A 142 10.25 0.00 -12.19
C SER A 142 10.33 -1.42 -12.72
N LEU A 143 9.22 -2.17 -12.72
CA LEU A 143 9.18 -3.55 -13.17
C LEU A 143 9.41 -3.73 -14.68
N SER A 144 9.06 -2.74 -15.50
CA SER A 144 9.10 -2.85 -16.97
C SER A 144 10.36 -2.28 -17.62
N LEU A 145 11.01 -1.27 -17.03
CA LEU A 145 12.11 -0.53 -17.65
C LEU A 145 13.45 -0.68 -16.92
N LYS A 146 13.44 -0.98 -15.63
CA LYS A 146 14.67 -1.06 -14.82
C LYS A 146 15.11 -2.50 -14.67
N GLU A 147 16.41 -2.76 -14.84
CA GLU A 147 16.99 -4.06 -14.49
C GLU A 147 16.94 -4.28 -12.96
N VAL A 148 17.03 -5.54 -12.52
CA VAL A 148 16.98 -5.90 -11.08
C VAL A 148 17.93 -5.06 -10.22
N PRO A 149 19.19 -4.76 -10.63
CA PRO A 149 20.08 -3.86 -9.88
C PRO A 149 19.49 -2.48 -9.63
N GLY A 150 18.93 -1.84 -10.66
CA GLY A 150 18.36 -0.50 -10.54
C GLY A 150 17.11 -0.48 -9.66
N ARG A 151 16.27 -1.53 -9.74
CA ARG A 151 15.11 -1.67 -8.86
C ARG A 151 15.53 -1.84 -7.39
N LEU A 152 16.57 -2.63 -7.14
CA LEU A 152 17.10 -2.81 -5.80
C LEU A 152 17.69 -1.50 -5.25
N ALA A 153 18.49 -0.79 -6.05
CA ALA A 153 19.06 0.50 -5.65
C ALA A 153 17.97 1.51 -5.30
N ALA A 154 16.94 1.64 -6.15
CA ALA A 154 15.79 2.50 -5.90
C ALA A 154 15.05 2.14 -4.60
N HIS A 155 14.92 0.86 -4.29
CA HIS A 155 14.28 0.41 -3.05
C HIS A 155 15.11 0.70 -1.80
N LEU A 156 16.44 0.53 -1.88
CA LEU A 156 17.34 0.87 -0.77
C LEU A 156 17.33 2.37 -0.48
N LEU A 157 17.38 3.22 -1.50
CA LEU A 157 17.25 4.67 -1.35
C LEU A 157 15.91 5.06 -0.71
N TYR A 158 14.81 4.47 -1.19
CA TYR A 158 13.48 4.67 -0.61
C TYR A 158 13.40 4.28 0.88
N LEU A 159 14.04 3.17 1.28
CA LEU A 159 14.09 2.75 2.68
C LEU A 159 14.93 3.70 3.54
N SER A 160 16.05 4.18 3.00
CA SER A 160 16.90 5.18 3.65
C SER A 160 16.11 6.46 3.94
N ASP A 161 15.44 7.03 2.94
CA ASP A 161 14.65 8.25 3.08
C ASP A 161 13.55 8.10 4.15
N ARG A 162 12.90 6.92 4.18
CA ARG A 162 11.87 6.61 5.18
C ARG A 162 12.40 6.44 6.60
N GLN A 163 13.65 6.02 6.77
CA GLN A 163 14.27 5.78 8.08
C GLN A 163 15.04 7.01 8.60
N GLY A 164 14.89 8.17 7.94
CA GLY A 164 15.43 9.45 8.38
C GLY A 164 16.69 9.88 7.65
N ASP A 165 16.82 9.50 6.38
CA ASP A 165 17.90 9.90 5.45
C ASP A 165 19.30 9.60 6.01
N ARG A 166 19.51 8.34 6.37
CA ARG A 166 20.78 7.84 6.89
C ARG A 166 21.37 6.85 5.91
N ASP A 167 22.69 6.85 5.77
CA ASP A 167 23.41 5.82 5.02
C ASP A 167 23.34 4.45 5.69
N GLU A 168 22.54 4.26 6.75
CA GLU A 168 22.27 2.99 7.39
C GLU A 168 20.76 2.73 7.39
N LEU A 169 20.37 1.57 6.86
CA LEU A 169 18.98 1.14 6.80
C LEU A 169 18.83 -0.30 7.28
N LEU A 170 17.69 -0.59 7.87
CA LEU A 170 17.27 -1.96 8.18
C LEU A 170 16.33 -2.45 7.09
N LEU A 171 16.62 -3.61 6.47
CA LEU A 171 15.64 -4.27 5.62
C LEU A 171 14.51 -4.86 6.48
N ASP A 172 13.34 -4.26 6.37
CA ASP A 172 12.10 -4.70 7.02
C ASP A 172 11.52 -5.98 6.37
N LEU A 173 11.96 -6.32 5.16
CA LEU A 173 11.55 -7.50 4.41
C LEU A 173 12.61 -8.62 4.42
N SER A 174 12.15 -9.88 4.40
CA SER A 174 13.04 -11.03 4.12
C SER A 174 13.50 -11.02 2.67
N LYS A 175 14.59 -11.75 2.34
CA LYS A 175 15.09 -11.88 0.96
C LYS A 175 14.01 -12.39 -0.02
N VAL A 176 13.16 -13.30 0.42
CA VAL A 176 12.07 -13.84 -0.42
C VAL A 176 11.02 -12.76 -0.71
N GLN A 177 10.61 -12.01 0.31
CA GLN A 177 9.65 -10.91 0.15
C GLN A 177 10.22 -9.78 -0.70
N LEU A 178 11.49 -9.43 -0.48
CA LEU A 178 12.19 -8.41 -1.26
C LEU A 178 12.32 -8.83 -2.73
N ALA A 179 12.62 -10.10 -3.01
CA ALA A 179 12.69 -10.59 -4.38
C ALA A 179 11.32 -10.49 -5.08
N SER A 180 10.26 -10.90 -4.39
CA SER A 180 8.89 -10.78 -4.90
C SER A 180 8.49 -9.32 -5.14
N LEU A 181 8.82 -8.40 -4.23
CA LEU A 181 8.56 -6.97 -4.38
C LEU A 181 9.27 -6.39 -5.61
N LEU A 182 10.52 -6.79 -5.83
CA LEU A 182 11.34 -6.35 -6.95
C LEU A 182 11.08 -7.13 -8.24
N GLY A 183 10.05 -7.98 -8.30
CA GLY A 183 9.70 -8.77 -9.49
C GLY A 183 10.86 -9.66 -9.96
N THR A 184 11.57 -10.31 -9.04
CA THR A 184 12.67 -11.23 -9.33
C THR A 184 12.61 -12.46 -8.42
N ILE A 185 13.56 -13.38 -8.58
CA ILE A 185 13.71 -14.57 -7.74
C ILE A 185 14.81 -14.39 -6.68
N PRO A 186 14.72 -15.06 -5.50
CA PRO A 186 15.66 -14.88 -4.39
C PRO A 186 17.14 -15.09 -4.78
N GLU A 187 17.41 -16.00 -5.71
CA GLU A 187 18.74 -16.31 -6.24
C GLU A 187 19.31 -15.12 -7.00
N THR A 188 18.51 -14.51 -7.88
CA THR A 188 18.91 -13.31 -8.64
C THR A 188 19.12 -12.12 -7.71
N LEU A 189 18.21 -11.90 -6.76
CA LEU A 189 18.38 -10.85 -5.75
C LEU A 189 19.70 -11.03 -4.97
N SER A 190 19.99 -12.26 -4.53
CA SER A 190 21.21 -12.56 -3.77
C SER A 190 22.48 -12.30 -4.58
N ARG A 191 22.46 -12.64 -5.88
CA ARG A 191 23.57 -12.33 -6.81
C ARG A 191 23.78 -10.82 -6.97
N VAL A 192 22.69 -10.07 -7.13
CA VAL A 192 22.75 -8.60 -7.28
C VAL A 192 23.27 -7.94 -6.00
N LEU A 193 22.77 -8.33 -4.82
CA LEU A 193 23.27 -7.86 -3.54
C LEU A 193 24.77 -8.12 -3.37
N ALA A 194 25.22 -9.35 -3.62
CA ALA A 194 26.64 -9.72 -3.53
C ALA A 194 27.51 -8.91 -4.51
N LYS A 195 26.97 -8.55 -5.67
CA LYS A 195 27.67 -7.72 -6.64
C LYS A 195 27.74 -6.25 -6.21
N MET A 196 26.67 -5.69 -5.67
CA MET A 196 26.70 -4.33 -5.09
C MET A 196 27.70 -4.23 -3.92
N VAL A 197 27.83 -5.29 -3.11
CA VAL A 197 28.88 -5.37 -2.07
C VAL A 197 30.28 -5.39 -2.68
N ARG A 198 30.51 -6.24 -3.70
CA ARG A 198 31.82 -6.32 -4.37
C ARG A 198 32.24 -5.03 -5.07
N GLU A 199 31.28 -4.29 -5.62
CA GLU A 199 31.51 -2.98 -6.25
C GLU A 199 31.61 -1.83 -5.23
N GLY A 200 31.50 -2.12 -3.93
CA GLY A 200 31.64 -1.12 -2.87
C GLY A 200 30.47 -0.13 -2.79
N LEU A 201 29.30 -0.49 -3.34
CA LEU A 201 28.11 0.36 -3.33
C LEU A 201 27.35 0.28 -1.99
N ILE A 202 27.36 -0.91 -1.40
CA ILE A 202 26.70 -1.20 -0.13
C ILE A 202 27.56 -2.14 0.72
N GLU A 203 27.35 -2.11 2.03
CA GLU A 203 27.84 -3.10 2.97
C GLU A 203 26.64 -3.79 3.63
N VAL A 204 26.65 -5.12 3.71
CA VAL A 204 25.63 -5.89 4.42
C VAL A 204 26.20 -6.32 5.76
N GLN A 205 25.61 -5.80 6.84
CA GLN A 205 25.99 -6.08 8.22
C GLN A 205 25.11 -7.19 8.84
N GLU A 206 25.43 -7.60 10.07
CA GLU A 206 24.60 -8.53 10.81
C GLU A 206 23.15 -8.02 10.95
N GLY A 207 22.17 -8.93 10.96
CA GLY A 207 20.79 -8.57 11.27
C GLY A 207 20.03 -7.79 10.19
N ARG A 208 20.29 -8.02 8.90
CA ARG A 208 19.61 -7.33 7.76
C ARG A 208 19.87 -5.83 7.69
N HIS A 209 20.88 -5.35 8.41
CA HIS A 209 21.37 -3.99 8.29
C HIS A 209 22.16 -3.84 6.98
N ILE A 210 21.89 -2.77 6.25
CA ILE A 210 22.62 -2.39 5.05
C ILE A 210 23.13 -0.97 5.25
N ARG A 211 24.42 -0.77 4.99
CA ARG A 211 25.03 0.54 4.91
C ARG A 211 25.24 0.92 3.45
N LEU A 212 24.78 2.10 3.06
CA LEU A 212 25.04 2.70 1.75
C LEU A 212 26.44 3.30 1.78
N LEU A 213 27.32 2.81 0.91
CA LEU A 213 28.71 3.29 0.83
C LEU A 213 28.86 4.36 -0.25
N ASP A 214 28.09 4.23 -1.33
CA ASP A 214 28.12 5.13 -2.47
C ASP A 214 26.68 5.43 -2.94
N ARG A 215 26.09 6.46 -2.33
CA ARG A 215 24.72 6.88 -2.62
C ARG A 215 24.57 7.42 -4.04
N GLU A 216 25.54 8.18 -4.54
CA GLU A 216 25.52 8.75 -5.90
C GLU A 216 25.45 7.63 -6.95
N SER A 217 26.32 6.63 -6.84
CA SER A 217 26.30 5.47 -7.74
C SER A 217 24.99 4.66 -7.64
N LEU A 218 24.36 4.59 -6.46
CA LEU A 218 23.06 3.95 -6.28
C LEU A 218 21.93 4.76 -6.93
N GLU A 219 22.00 6.09 -6.88
CA GLU A 219 21.06 6.98 -7.57
C GLU A 219 21.18 6.81 -9.09
N GLU A 220 22.41 6.79 -9.64
CA GLU A 220 22.67 6.52 -11.06
C GLU A 220 22.15 5.13 -11.51
N LEU A 221 22.28 4.12 -10.65
CA LEU A 221 21.72 2.78 -10.90
C LEU A 221 20.19 2.80 -10.86
N ALA A 222 19.62 3.58 -9.94
CA ALA A 222 18.17 3.72 -9.78
C ALA A 222 17.54 4.49 -10.96
N THR A 223 18.23 5.47 -11.55
CA THR A 223 17.81 6.19 -12.76
C THR A 223 18.10 5.41 -14.05
N GLY A 224 19.04 4.47 -14.00
CA GLY A 224 19.47 3.66 -15.15
C GLY A 224 20.54 4.33 -16.01
N GLU A 225 21.09 5.46 -15.55
CA GLU A 225 22.24 6.15 -16.14
C GLU A 225 23.51 5.32 -16.02
N ARG A 226 23.58 4.50 -14.96
CA ARG A 226 24.61 3.48 -14.76
C ARG A 226 24.02 2.09 -14.84
N ARG A 227 24.78 1.17 -15.43
CA ARG A 227 24.49 -0.26 -15.39
C ARG A 227 25.49 -0.95 -14.47
N LEU A 228 24.98 -1.87 -13.65
CA LEU A 228 25.82 -2.75 -12.85
C LEU A 228 26.52 -3.71 -13.83
N GLY A 229 27.81 -3.51 -14.14
CA GLY A 229 28.49 -4.10 -15.30
C GLY A 229 28.29 -5.61 -15.46
N ALA A 230 27.91 -6.09 -16.65
CA ALA A 230 27.54 -7.50 -16.89
C ALA A 230 28.72 -8.46 -16.64
N GLY A 231 28.81 -8.99 -15.43
CA GLY A 231 29.74 -10.04 -15.04
C GLY A 231 29.02 -11.37 -14.92
N ILE A 232 28.78 -11.98 -16.09
CA ILE A 232 28.31 -13.34 -16.45
C ILE A 232 26.98 -13.80 -15.85
#